data_AF-A0A1M7YGS2-F1
#
_entry.id   AF-A0A1M7YGS2-F1
#
_cell.length_a   1.000
_cell.length_b   1.000
_cell.length_c   1.000
_cell.angle_alpha   90.00
_cell.angle_beta   90.00
_cell.angle_gamma   90.00
#
_symmetry.space_group_name_H-M   'P 1'
#
loop_
_entity.id
_entity.type
_entity.pdbx_description
1 polymer ?
#
loop_
_entity_poly.entity_id
_entity_poly.type
_entity_poly.pdbx_seq_one_letter_code
_entity_poly.pdbx_strand_id
1 'polypeptide(L)'
;MSSKQKEILVSGYGPVNGEPSIRMYELSENNTVDKIAWKEYAKESSYLCTWKDMCFAVREEKDSGSILCYQRVGETYVLRHELDLQGGELCHLLYEPDCGVLYCSFYGTGHVAAVKVEDYHFTEILNFIKLPVNEENGLTRAHCCEKEPQGTMLLVAGISQDRVFVFETDKGEILSDIPVSEIVLNKGAGPRHLKFYPILNYLYVITEYSNEIYVYLFEKEDNKPIFTRIQVISTLSDWFGGVSYGSSLAISKDGRFLYAANRGADTIAVFDINPGGLLSKKQDISCKGEYPRHIALSGDDRCLMIANQKSNQIVLYAVDEMTGKLQEVIQRLDFNNPSYVEEI
;
A
#
# COMPACT_ATOMS: atom_id res chain seq x y z
N MET A 1 30.48 15.36 -0.06
CA MET A 1 29.23 15.17 0.70
C MET A 1 28.97 13.67 0.66
N SER A 2 28.95 12.98 1.79
CA SER A 2 28.61 11.55 1.81
C SER A 2 27.22 11.40 1.21
N SER A 3 27.05 10.58 0.16
CA SER A 3 25.72 10.15 -0.26
C SER A 3 25.04 9.59 1.00
N LYS A 4 23.81 10.02 1.26
CA LYS A 4 23.01 9.46 2.35
C LYS A 4 22.79 8.00 1.97
N GLN A 5 23.18 7.08 2.86
CA GLN A 5 23.05 5.65 2.61
C GLN A 5 21.57 5.31 2.44
N LYS A 6 21.22 4.58 1.38
CA LYS A 6 19.84 4.15 1.12
C LYS A 6 19.47 3.05 2.11
N GLU A 7 18.24 3.02 2.57
CA GLU A 7 17.77 1.99 3.50
C GLU A 7 16.40 1.49 3.08
N ILE A 8 16.15 0.20 3.30
CA ILE A 8 14.83 -0.40 3.07
C ILE A 8 14.28 -0.96 4.37
N LEU A 9 12.98 -0.78 4.56
CA LEU A 9 12.22 -1.50 5.57
C LEU A 9 11.46 -2.63 4.92
N VAL A 10 11.49 -3.79 5.56
CA VAL A 10 10.72 -4.97 5.19
C VAL A 10 9.96 -5.45 6.40
N SER A 11 8.67 -5.72 6.23
CA SER A 11 7.86 -6.37 7.27
C SER A 11 7.04 -7.54 6.73
N GLY A 12 6.53 -8.37 7.64
CA GLY A 12 5.80 -9.57 7.29
C GLY A 12 5.00 -10.20 8.43
N TYR A 13 4.30 -11.28 8.08
CA TYR A 13 3.51 -12.11 9.00
C TYR A 13 4.45 -13.01 9.83
N GLY A 14 4.89 -12.49 10.97
CA GLY A 14 5.77 -13.18 11.91
C GLY A 14 5.69 -12.58 13.32
N PRO A 15 6.66 -12.81 14.21
CA PRO A 15 7.87 -13.62 14.04
C PRO A 15 7.59 -15.08 13.65
N VAL A 16 8.51 -15.69 12.89
CA VAL A 16 8.44 -17.12 12.53
C VAL A 16 9.78 -17.76 12.82
N ASN A 17 9.79 -18.89 13.55
CA ASN A 17 11.01 -19.65 13.89
C ASN A 17 12.11 -18.81 14.58
N GLY A 18 11.74 -17.79 15.36
CA GLY A 18 12.69 -16.90 16.03
C GLY A 18 13.34 -15.84 15.12
N GLU A 19 12.87 -15.72 13.87
CA GLU A 19 13.28 -14.65 12.96
C GLU A 19 12.39 -13.40 13.12
N PRO A 20 12.96 -12.18 12.99
CA PRO A 20 12.23 -10.93 13.16
C PRO A 20 11.20 -10.73 12.03
N SER A 21 10.12 -10.05 12.37
CA SER A 21 9.01 -9.70 11.48
C SER A 21 9.13 -8.31 10.88
N ILE A 22 10.09 -7.50 11.34
CA ILE A 22 10.52 -6.26 10.70
C ILE A 22 12.04 -6.25 10.64
N ARG A 23 12.61 -5.87 9.49
CA ARG A 23 14.05 -5.64 9.32
C ARG A 23 14.29 -4.36 8.55
N MET A 24 15.29 -3.60 8.98
CA MET A 24 15.87 -2.50 8.21
C MET A 24 17.18 -2.97 7.61
N TYR A 25 17.37 -2.72 6.32
CA TYR A 25 18.59 -3.05 5.60
C TYR A 25 19.22 -1.79 5.01
N GLU A 26 20.55 -1.78 4.95
CA GLU A 26 21.31 -0.77 4.21
C GLU A 26 21.50 -1.23 2.76
N LEU A 27 21.21 -0.33 1.81
CA LEU A 27 21.45 -0.51 0.38
C LEU A 27 22.73 0.18 -0.04
N SER A 28 23.52 -0.54 -0.83
CA SER A 28 24.65 -0.01 -1.58
C SER A 28 24.19 0.95 -2.69
N GLU A 29 25.13 1.68 -3.27
CA GLU A 29 24.87 2.52 -4.45
C GLU A 29 24.36 1.73 -5.66
N ASN A 30 24.62 0.41 -5.71
CA ASN A 30 24.17 -0.48 -6.77
C ASN A 30 22.83 -1.17 -6.44
N ASN A 31 22.09 -0.69 -5.44
CA ASN A 31 20.82 -1.26 -4.98
C ASN A 31 20.94 -2.73 -4.54
N THR A 32 22.07 -3.10 -3.92
CA THR A 32 22.22 -4.38 -3.20
C THR A 32 22.13 -4.13 -1.70
N VAL A 33 21.48 -5.02 -0.96
CA VAL A 33 21.55 -5.06 0.49
C VAL A 33 22.89 -5.58 0.94
N ASP A 34 23.56 -4.78 1.77
CA ASP A 34 24.89 -5.06 2.29
C ASP A 34 24.86 -5.53 3.75
N LYS A 35 23.90 -5.01 4.54
CA LYS A 35 23.84 -5.21 5.99
C LYS A 35 22.41 -5.11 6.51
N ILE A 36 22.11 -5.86 7.58
CA ILE A 36 20.92 -5.63 8.41
C ILE A 36 21.27 -4.59 9.47
N ALA A 37 20.62 -3.43 9.41
CA ALA A 37 20.82 -2.32 10.34
C ALA A 37 19.99 -2.47 11.62
N TRP A 38 18.76 -2.98 11.49
CA TRP A 38 17.83 -3.12 12.62
C TRP A 38 16.87 -4.30 12.45
N LYS A 39 16.39 -4.83 13.58
CA LYS A 39 15.50 -6.00 13.66
C LYS A 39 14.45 -5.77 14.74
N GLU A 40 13.22 -6.21 14.47
CA GLU A 40 12.12 -6.17 15.42
C GLU A 40 11.19 -7.37 15.26
N TYR A 41 10.60 -7.78 16.37
CA TYR A 41 9.83 -9.01 16.55
C TYR A 41 8.33 -8.74 16.79
N ALA A 42 7.82 -7.63 16.24
CA ALA A 42 6.41 -7.24 16.32
C ALA A 42 5.50 -8.29 15.68
N LYS A 43 4.50 -8.76 16.41
CA LYS A 43 3.58 -9.80 15.94
C LYS A 43 2.72 -9.33 14.76
N GLU A 44 2.64 -10.15 13.71
CA GLU A 44 1.83 -9.98 12.49
C GLU A 44 1.97 -8.57 11.87
N SER A 45 3.21 -8.09 11.73
CA SER A 45 3.48 -6.74 11.23
C SER A 45 3.37 -6.63 9.72
N SER A 46 2.14 -6.63 9.22
CA SER A 46 1.88 -6.86 7.81
C SER A 46 2.04 -5.62 6.89
N TYR A 47 2.06 -4.42 7.48
CA TYR A 47 2.15 -3.15 6.78
C TYR A 47 2.87 -2.12 7.65
N LEU A 48 3.69 -1.28 7.02
CA LEU A 48 4.34 -0.14 7.67
C LEU A 48 3.90 1.17 7.02
N CYS A 49 4.05 2.26 7.75
CA CYS A 49 3.89 3.62 7.22
C CYS A 49 4.96 4.50 7.87
N THR A 50 5.81 5.13 7.06
CA THR A 50 6.89 5.99 7.55
C THR A 50 6.65 7.46 7.24
N TRP A 51 7.15 8.32 8.12
CA TRP A 51 7.22 9.76 7.90
C TRP A 51 8.35 10.37 8.70
N LYS A 52 9.36 10.94 8.01
CA LYS A 52 10.58 11.47 8.63
C LYS A 52 11.24 10.41 9.52
N ASP A 53 11.30 10.64 10.83
CA ASP A 53 11.86 9.73 11.82
C ASP A 53 10.80 8.85 12.51
N MET A 54 9.53 8.89 12.07
CA MET A 54 8.48 7.99 12.55
C MET A 54 8.35 6.75 11.65
N CYS A 55 8.15 5.60 12.27
CA CYS A 55 7.69 4.38 11.62
C CYS A 55 6.50 3.82 12.39
N PHE A 56 5.36 3.71 11.72
CA PHE A 56 4.16 3.06 12.22
C PHE A 56 4.11 1.64 11.69
N ALA A 57 3.81 0.69 12.56
CA ALA A 57 3.68 -0.71 12.20
C ALA A 57 2.33 -1.24 12.68
N VAL A 58 1.61 -1.94 11.81
CA VAL A 58 0.40 -2.67 12.23
C VAL A 58 0.78 -3.93 13.00
N ARG A 59 -0.14 -4.43 13.83
CA ARG A 59 -0.27 -5.84 14.18
C ARG A 59 -1.62 -6.32 13.63
N GLU A 60 -1.60 -7.08 12.55
CA GLU A 60 -2.80 -7.58 11.84
C GLU A 60 -3.38 -8.80 12.57
N GLU A 61 -3.94 -8.57 13.75
CA GLU A 61 -4.51 -9.61 14.59
C GLU A 61 -5.95 -9.94 14.16
N LYS A 62 -6.42 -11.16 14.41
CA LYS A 62 -7.73 -11.60 13.88
C LYS A 62 -8.92 -10.81 14.45
N ASP A 63 -8.96 -10.64 15.78
CA ASP A 63 -10.12 -10.10 16.50
C ASP A 63 -9.87 -8.67 17.03
N SER A 64 -8.64 -8.16 16.88
CA SER A 64 -8.15 -6.85 17.31
C SER A 64 -7.29 -6.23 16.20
N GLY A 65 -6.82 -5.01 16.39
CA GLY A 65 -5.73 -4.47 15.60
C GLY A 65 -4.93 -3.49 16.44
N SER A 66 -3.61 -3.55 16.37
CA SER A 66 -2.76 -2.63 17.13
C SER A 66 -1.83 -1.88 16.23
N ILE A 67 -1.41 -0.70 16.68
CA ILE A 67 -0.47 0.16 15.98
C ILE A 67 0.70 0.40 16.92
N LEU A 68 1.91 0.19 16.41
CA LEU A 68 3.15 0.50 17.08
C LEU A 68 3.71 1.78 16.46
N CYS A 69 4.15 2.74 17.26
CA CYS A 69 4.89 3.91 16.80
C CYS A 69 6.34 3.82 17.26
N TYR A 70 7.24 3.79 16.30
CA TYR A 70 8.67 3.81 16.50
C TYR A 70 9.26 5.17 16.12
N GLN A 71 10.26 5.61 16.88
CA GLN A 71 11.11 6.74 16.53
C GLN A 71 12.49 6.26 16.08
N ARG A 72 13.00 6.83 15.00
CA ARG A 72 14.36 6.61 14.54
C ARG A 72 15.36 7.32 15.46
N VAL A 73 16.31 6.57 16.01
CA VAL A 73 17.39 7.07 16.87
C VAL A 73 18.72 6.52 16.34
N GLY A 74 19.39 7.30 15.49
CA GLY A 74 20.58 6.85 14.77
C GLY A 74 20.24 5.82 13.69
N GLU A 75 20.92 4.66 13.73
CA GLU A 75 20.70 3.51 12.82
C GLU A 75 19.63 2.53 13.34
N THR A 76 18.88 2.89 14.38
CA THR A 76 17.86 2.01 14.98
C THR A 76 16.51 2.71 15.11
N TYR A 77 15.48 1.90 15.36
CA TYR A 77 14.17 2.36 15.78
C TYR A 77 13.91 1.95 17.23
N VAL A 78 13.31 2.86 17.98
CA VAL A 78 12.91 2.66 19.38
C VAL A 78 11.40 2.78 19.48
N LEU A 79 10.75 1.75 20.03
CA LEU A 79 9.30 1.79 20.28
C LEU A 79 8.99 2.90 21.27
N ARG A 80 8.08 3.80 20.90
CA ARG A 80 7.65 4.94 21.72
C ARG A 80 6.27 4.73 22.31
N HIS A 81 5.33 4.26 21.51
CA HIS A 81 3.97 4.04 21.95
C HIS A 81 3.31 2.90 21.18
N GLU A 82 2.29 2.32 21.80
CA GLU A 82 1.44 1.29 21.22
C GLU A 82 -0.01 1.67 21.50
N LEU A 83 -0.87 1.48 20.51
CA LEU A 83 -2.31 1.64 20.64
C LEU A 83 -3.01 0.36 20.21
N ASP A 84 -3.84 -0.18 21.10
CA ASP A 84 -4.77 -1.24 20.77
C ASP A 84 -6.11 -0.66 20.31
N LEU A 85 -6.61 -1.17 19.19
CA LEU A 85 -7.90 -0.85 18.63
C LEU A 85 -8.73 -2.13 18.50
N GLN A 86 -10.05 -1.95 18.61
CA GLN A 86 -10.98 -2.97 18.15
C GLN A 86 -10.99 -2.95 16.61
N GLY A 87 -11.48 -4.01 15.97
CA GLY A 87 -11.78 -3.96 14.54
C GLY A 87 -11.20 -5.06 13.67
N GLY A 88 -10.35 -5.97 14.17
CA GLY A 88 -9.95 -7.18 13.46
C GLY A 88 -9.25 -6.97 12.09
N GLU A 89 -8.09 -7.59 11.92
CA GLU A 89 -7.31 -7.60 10.70
C GLU A 89 -7.00 -6.18 10.20
N LEU A 90 -6.41 -5.35 11.08
CA LEU A 90 -5.87 -4.03 10.72
C LEU A 90 -4.74 -4.21 9.69
N CYS A 91 -5.01 -3.82 8.44
CA CYS A 91 -4.21 -4.25 7.29
C CYS A 91 -3.50 -3.13 6.54
N HIS A 92 -3.83 -1.86 6.82
CA HIS A 92 -3.27 -0.70 6.12
C HIS A 92 -3.28 0.55 6.98
N LEU A 93 -2.26 1.39 6.77
CA LEU A 93 -2.07 2.68 7.43
C LEU A 93 -1.80 3.78 6.38
N LEU A 94 -2.29 4.99 6.65
CA LEU A 94 -1.98 6.21 5.91
C LEU A 94 -1.77 7.36 6.90
N TYR A 95 -0.59 7.97 6.90
CA TYR A 95 -0.31 9.14 7.74
C TYR A 95 -0.49 10.45 6.97
N GLU A 96 -1.32 11.35 7.52
CA GLU A 96 -1.48 12.72 7.05
C GLU A 96 -0.65 13.67 7.93
N PRO A 97 0.51 14.13 7.46
CA PRO A 97 1.46 14.88 8.29
C PRO A 97 1.02 16.31 8.57
N ASP A 98 0.19 16.92 7.72
CA ASP A 98 -0.28 18.30 7.88
C ASP A 98 -1.16 18.47 9.12
N CYS A 99 -1.92 17.42 9.47
CA CYS A 99 -2.77 17.38 10.64
C CYS A 99 -2.29 16.40 11.71
N GLY A 100 -1.27 15.59 11.44
CA GLY A 100 -0.73 14.60 12.37
C GLY A 100 -1.72 13.47 12.67
N VAL A 101 -2.48 13.02 11.67
CA VAL A 101 -3.48 11.95 11.84
C VAL A 101 -3.09 10.71 11.05
N LEU A 102 -3.26 9.55 11.69
CA LEU A 102 -3.05 8.23 11.11
C LEU A 102 -4.41 7.58 10.82
N TYR A 103 -4.67 7.33 9.55
CA TYR A 103 -5.84 6.58 9.09
C TYR A 103 -5.55 5.09 9.04
N CYS A 104 -6.47 4.28 9.55
CA CYS A 104 -6.29 2.85 9.77
C CYS A 104 -7.42 2.07 9.12
N SER A 105 -7.12 1.11 8.24
CA SER A 105 -8.15 0.30 7.54
C SER A 105 -8.25 -1.12 8.13
N PHE A 106 -9.44 -1.49 8.58
CA PHE A 106 -9.70 -2.81 9.17
C PHE A 106 -10.40 -3.73 8.17
N TYR A 107 -9.68 -4.77 7.74
CA TYR A 107 -10.18 -5.73 6.77
C TYR A 107 -11.28 -6.61 7.38
N GLY A 108 -11.12 -7.04 8.63
CA GLY A 108 -11.97 -8.05 9.25
C GLY A 108 -13.37 -7.54 9.56
N THR A 109 -13.50 -6.27 9.96
CA THR A 109 -14.79 -5.68 10.37
C THR A 109 -15.27 -4.52 9.50
N GLY A 110 -14.46 -4.05 8.55
CA GLY A 110 -14.81 -2.95 7.67
C GLY A 110 -14.78 -1.57 8.31
N HIS A 111 -14.07 -1.41 9.43
CA HIS A 111 -13.92 -0.10 10.08
C HIS A 111 -12.76 0.71 9.48
N VAL A 112 -12.84 2.03 9.66
CA VAL A 112 -11.77 2.99 9.44
C VAL A 112 -11.60 3.81 10.71
N ALA A 113 -10.38 3.86 11.24
CA ALA A 113 -10.05 4.75 12.35
C ALA A 113 -9.27 5.97 11.87
N ALA A 114 -9.45 7.10 12.54
CA ALA A 114 -8.58 8.27 12.44
C ALA A 114 -7.99 8.53 13.83
N VAL A 115 -6.66 8.45 13.95
CA VAL A 115 -5.95 8.51 15.23
C VAL A 115 -4.95 9.66 15.21
N LYS A 116 -5.08 10.59 16.16
CA LYS A 116 -4.14 11.69 16.35
C LYS A 116 -2.80 11.18 16.87
N VAL A 117 -1.72 11.65 16.26
CA VAL A 117 -0.34 11.35 16.65
C VAL A 117 0.41 12.64 16.96
N GLU A 118 0.90 12.76 18.20
CA GLU A 118 1.69 13.89 18.66
C GLU A 118 2.91 13.37 19.42
N ASP A 119 4.10 13.87 19.09
CA ASP A 119 5.37 13.49 19.74
C ASP A 119 5.53 11.96 19.89
N TYR A 120 5.35 11.22 18.80
CA TYR A 120 5.44 9.75 18.75
C TYR A 120 4.39 8.99 19.57
N HIS A 121 3.34 9.67 20.08
CA HIS A 121 2.27 9.06 20.85
C HIS A 121 0.93 9.21 20.13
N PHE A 122 0.18 8.12 20.05
CA PHE A 122 -1.26 8.16 19.81
C PHE A 122 -1.98 8.86 20.96
N THR A 123 -2.57 10.03 20.72
CA THR A 123 -3.16 10.88 21.77
C THR A 123 -4.69 10.83 21.81
N GLU A 124 -5.33 10.61 20.67
CA GLU A 124 -6.79 10.63 20.55
C GLU A 124 -7.27 9.77 19.38
N ILE A 125 -8.39 9.05 19.56
CA ILE A 125 -9.11 8.39 18.46
C ILE A 125 -10.22 9.35 18.04
N LEU A 126 -10.02 10.05 16.93
CA LEU A 126 -10.98 11.03 16.40
C LEU A 126 -12.21 10.34 15.83
N ASN A 127 -12.00 9.23 15.11
CA ASN A 127 -13.07 8.48 14.47
C ASN A 127 -12.82 6.97 14.54
N PHE A 128 -13.91 6.22 14.56
CA PHE A 128 -13.93 4.77 14.36
C PHE A 128 -15.22 4.38 13.65
N ILE A 129 -15.25 4.58 12.33
CA ILE A 129 -16.46 4.48 11.51
C ILE A 129 -16.51 3.14 10.80
N LYS A 130 -17.71 2.62 10.56
CA LYS A 130 -17.91 1.38 9.81
C LYS A 130 -18.33 1.70 8.38
N LEU A 131 -17.63 1.15 7.39
CA LEU A 131 -18.04 1.28 6.00
C LEU A 131 -19.42 0.61 5.77
N PRO A 132 -20.20 1.10 4.80
CA PRO A 132 -21.45 0.46 4.40
C PRO A 132 -21.30 -1.03 4.14
N VAL A 133 -22.30 -1.81 4.52
CA VAL A 133 -22.32 -3.27 4.33
C VAL A 133 -22.71 -3.60 2.91
N ASN A 134 -22.07 -4.61 2.29
CA ASN A 134 -22.58 -5.20 1.07
C ASN A 134 -23.88 -5.95 1.38
N GLU A 135 -25.01 -5.46 0.87
CA GLU A 135 -26.34 -6.01 1.15
C GLU A 135 -26.53 -7.45 0.66
N GLU A 136 -25.77 -7.89 -0.35
CA GLU A 136 -25.92 -9.23 -0.92
C GLU A 136 -25.25 -10.33 -0.08
N ASN A 137 -24.09 -10.04 0.52
CA ASN A 137 -23.31 -11.04 1.26
C ASN A 137 -23.14 -10.71 2.75
N GLY A 138 -23.59 -9.53 3.20
CA GLY A 138 -23.51 -9.08 4.59
C GLY A 138 -22.12 -8.70 5.07
N LEU A 139 -21.11 -8.67 4.18
CA LEU A 139 -19.72 -8.35 4.52
C LEU A 139 -19.44 -6.86 4.37
N THR A 140 -18.52 -6.35 5.19
CA THR A 140 -17.87 -5.06 5.01
C THR A 140 -16.38 -5.22 5.29
N ARG A 141 -15.53 -4.70 4.40
CA ARG A 141 -14.07 -4.83 4.50
C ARG A 141 -13.39 -3.58 3.98
N ALA A 142 -12.62 -2.91 4.84
CA ALA A 142 -11.81 -1.75 4.49
C ALA A 142 -10.37 -2.22 4.25
N HIS A 143 -9.83 -2.05 3.05
CA HIS A 143 -8.50 -2.57 2.73
C HIS A 143 -7.42 -1.47 2.65
N CYS A 144 -7.75 -0.28 2.18
CA CYS A 144 -6.77 0.79 1.97
C CYS A 144 -7.46 2.13 2.13
N CYS A 145 -6.72 3.10 2.67
CA CYS A 145 -7.08 4.51 2.65
C CYS A 145 -6.06 5.27 1.80
N GLU A 146 -6.51 6.24 1.03
CA GLU A 146 -5.67 7.16 0.25
C GLU A 146 -6.22 8.58 0.36
N LYS A 147 -5.34 9.57 0.51
CA LYS A 147 -5.74 10.99 0.62
C LYS A 147 -5.80 11.63 -0.77
N GLU A 148 -6.81 12.47 -0.98
CA GLU A 148 -6.78 13.43 -2.08
C GLU A 148 -5.53 14.33 -1.97
N PRO A 149 -4.74 14.50 -3.04
CA PRO A 149 -3.60 15.42 -3.04
C PRO A 149 -4.04 16.85 -2.71
N GLN A 150 -3.50 17.43 -1.63
CA GLN A 150 -3.77 18.81 -1.18
C GLN A 150 -5.25 19.11 -0.90
N GLY A 151 -6.06 18.08 -0.69
CA GLY A 151 -7.50 18.23 -0.53
C GLY A 151 -8.04 17.58 0.74
N THR A 152 -9.34 17.74 0.95
CA THR A 152 -10.04 17.32 2.17
C THR A 152 -10.65 15.93 2.05
N MET A 153 -10.49 15.22 0.93
CA MET A 153 -11.08 13.89 0.81
C MET A 153 -10.17 12.76 1.28
N LEU A 154 -10.80 11.77 1.93
CA LEU A 154 -10.24 10.47 2.25
C LEU A 154 -10.99 9.41 1.45
N LEU A 155 -10.26 8.64 0.64
CA LEU A 155 -10.82 7.56 -0.16
C LEU A 155 -10.51 6.23 0.50
N VAL A 156 -11.52 5.36 0.62
CA VAL A 156 -11.40 4.07 1.29
C VAL A 156 -11.86 2.93 0.39
N ALA A 157 -10.97 1.98 0.14
CA ALA A 157 -11.26 0.79 -0.66
C ALA A 157 -12.13 -0.21 0.15
N GLY A 158 -13.41 -0.29 -0.23
CA GLY A 158 -14.39 -1.26 0.24
C GLY A 158 -14.33 -2.53 -0.61
N ILE A 159 -13.40 -3.42 -0.31
CA ILE A 159 -13.10 -4.59 -1.14
C ILE A 159 -14.29 -5.55 -1.27
N SER A 160 -15.06 -5.80 -0.21
CA SER A 160 -16.22 -6.69 -0.29
C SER A 160 -17.45 -6.02 -0.89
N GLN A 161 -17.43 -4.69 -1.08
CA GLN A 161 -18.54 -3.88 -1.56
C GLN A 161 -18.43 -3.50 -3.04
N ASP A 162 -17.31 -3.79 -3.70
CA ASP A 162 -17.01 -3.26 -5.04
C ASP A 162 -17.15 -1.73 -5.12
N ARG A 163 -16.71 -1.05 -4.05
CA ARG A 163 -16.83 0.41 -3.88
C ARG A 163 -15.54 1.02 -3.38
N VAL A 164 -15.27 2.24 -3.83
CA VAL A 164 -14.40 3.17 -3.09
C VAL A 164 -15.29 4.21 -2.45
N PHE A 165 -15.28 4.28 -1.12
CA PHE A 165 -16.05 5.27 -0.36
C PHE A 165 -15.24 6.55 -0.18
N VAL A 166 -15.88 7.70 -0.32
CA VAL A 166 -15.22 9.00 -0.25
C VAL A 166 -15.80 9.76 0.94
N PHE A 167 -14.93 10.14 1.86
CA PHE A 167 -15.28 10.90 3.05
C PHE A 167 -14.63 12.27 3.01
N GLU A 168 -15.28 13.27 3.58
CA GLU A 168 -14.69 14.59 3.80
C GLU A 168 -14.02 14.63 5.18
N THR A 169 -12.87 15.28 5.25
CA THR A 169 -12.08 15.43 6.46
C THR A 169 -11.76 16.90 6.76
N ASP A 170 -11.84 17.30 8.03
CA ASP A 170 -11.29 18.58 8.52
C ASP A 170 -10.22 18.30 9.58
N LYS A 171 -9.01 18.83 9.38
CA LYS A 171 -7.85 18.61 10.27
C LYS A 171 -7.64 17.14 10.65
N GLY A 172 -7.91 16.25 9.70
CA GLY A 172 -7.76 14.82 9.85
C GLY A 172 -9.00 14.08 10.39
N GLU A 173 -9.95 14.77 11.01
CA GLU A 173 -11.22 14.18 11.48
C GLU A 173 -12.15 13.91 10.29
N ILE A 174 -12.76 12.72 10.24
CA ILE A 174 -13.80 12.38 9.28
C ILE A 174 -15.12 13.03 9.74
N LEU A 175 -15.68 13.90 8.90
CA LEU A 175 -16.81 14.76 9.30
C LEU A 175 -18.15 14.03 9.42
N SER A 176 -18.28 12.87 8.79
CA SER A 176 -19.51 12.06 8.82
C SER A 176 -19.21 10.59 8.56
N ASP A 177 -19.94 9.72 9.23
CA ASP A 177 -19.95 8.27 8.98
C ASP A 177 -20.63 7.91 7.65
N ILE A 178 -21.29 8.87 7.01
CA ILE A 178 -21.91 8.73 5.68
C ILE A 178 -20.92 9.26 4.64
N PRO A 179 -20.54 8.45 3.64
CA PRO A 179 -19.66 8.91 2.57
C PRO A 179 -20.33 10.03 1.75
N VAL A 180 -19.56 11.06 1.41
CA VAL A 180 -20.03 12.18 0.57
C VAL A 180 -20.14 11.79 -0.90
N SER A 181 -19.45 10.72 -1.31
CA SER A 181 -19.52 10.13 -2.65
C SER A 181 -19.05 8.68 -2.61
N GLU A 182 -19.37 7.92 -3.66
CA GLU A 182 -18.89 6.56 -3.84
C GLU A 182 -18.51 6.29 -5.30
N ILE A 183 -17.42 5.55 -5.50
CA ILE A 183 -17.01 5.05 -6.81
C ILE A 183 -17.49 3.61 -6.94
N VAL A 184 -18.40 3.39 -7.88
CA VAL A 184 -18.97 2.09 -8.19
C VAL A 184 -18.08 1.33 -9.19
N LEU A 185 -17.53 0.20 -8.76
CA LEU A 185 -16.82 -0.73 -9.66
C LEU A 185 -17.76 -1.84 -10.15
N ASN A 186 -17.31 -2.60 -11.15
CA ASN A 186 -18.03 -3.78 -11.62
C ASN A 186 -18.16 -4.79 -10.47
N LYS A 187 -19.26 -5.53 -10.44
CA LYS A 187 -19.52 -6.55 -9.41
C LYS A 187 -18.43 -7.63 -9.43
N GLY A 188 -17.90 -7.97 -8.25
CA GLY A 188 -16.82 -8.92 -8.07
C GLY A 188 -15.44 -8.39 -8.48
N ALA A 189 -15.26 -7.07 -8.58
CA ALA A 189 -13.95 -6.47 -8.84
C ALA A 189 -13.08 -6.48 -7.57
N GLY A 190 -13.62 -6.00 -6.45
CA GLY A 190 -12.94 -5.88 -5.17
C GLY A 190 -11.79 -4.87 -5.19
N PRO A 191 -12.03 -3.54 -5.11
CA PRO A 191 -10.96 -2.55 -5.05
C PRO A 191 -10.07 -2.80 -3.82
N ARG A 192 -8.75 -2.77 -4.00
CA ARG A 192 -7.78 -3.17 -2.97
C ARG A 192 -6.89 -2.02 -2.53
N HIS A 193 -5.99 -1.57 -3.41
CA HIS A 193 -5.11 -0.42 -3.17
C HIS A 193 -5.45 0.71 -4.14
N LEU A 194 -5.28 1.93 -3.67
CA LEU A 194 -5.55 3.17 -4.38
C LEU A 194 -4.24 3.95 -4.52
N LYS A 195 -4.02 4.62 -5.64
CA LYS A 195 -2.92 5.58 -5.81
C LYS A 195 -3.38 6.75 -6.66
N PHE A 196 -3.17 7.96 -6.17
CA PHE A 196 -3.25 9.13 -7.04
C PHE A 196 -2.00 9.19 -7.94
N TYR A 197 -2.23 9.52 -9.20
CA TYR A 197 -1.18 9.81 -10.14
C TYR A 197 -0.52 11.16 -9.75
N PRO A 198 0.82 11.23 -9.61
CA PRO A 198 1.46 12.43 -9.05
C PRO A 198 1.45 13.66 -9.97
N ILE A 199 1.12 13.51 -11.26
CA ILE A 199 1.25 14.59 -12.24
C ILE A 199 -0.11 15.21 -12.61
N LEU A 200 -1.14 14.37 -12.78
CA LEU A 200 -2.49 14.79 -13.15
C LEU A 200 -3.49 14.20 -12.16
N ASN A 201 -4.71 14.73 -12.13
CA ASN A 201 -5.76 14.31 -11.20
C ASN A 201 -6.39 12.96 -11.62
N TYR A 202 -5.59 11.91 -11.69
CA TYR A 202 -6.07 10.55 -11.90
C TYR A 202 -5.95 9.72 -10.63
N LEU A 203 -6.96 8.90 -10.38
CA LEU A 203 -6.95 7.85 -9.38
C LEU A 203 -6.80 6.49 -10.08
N TYR A 204 -5.77 5.74 -9.72
CA TYR A 204 -5.59 4.35 -10.13
C TYR A 204 -6.02 3.43 -9.00
N VAL A 205 -6.87 2.46 -9.34
CA VAL A 205 -7.44 1.50 -8.40
C VAL A 205 -7.11 0.09 -8.89
N ILE A 206 -6.26 -0.63 -8.17
CA ILE A 206 -6.05 -2.06 -8.43
C ILE A 206 -7.14 -2.87 -7.73
N THR A 207 -7.65 -3.88 -8.42
CA THR A 207 -8.70 -4.75 -7.92
C THR A 207 -8.15 -6.14 -7.57
N GLU A 208 -8.53 -6.64 -6.40
CA GLU A 208 -8.10 -7.94 -5.89
C GLU A 208 -8.75 -9.08 -6.65
N TYR A 209 -10.05 -9.04 -6.88
CA TYR A 209 -10.80 -10.20 -7.39
C TYR A 209 -10.84 -10.27 -8.92
N SER A 210 -10.78 -9.12 -9.61
CA SER A 210 -10.81 -9.09 -11.08
C SER A 210 -9.44 -8.91 -11.75
N ASN A 211 -8.37 -8.63 -11.01
CA ASN A 211 -7.03 -8.33 -11.57
C ASN A 211 -7.08 -7.22 -12.64
N GLU A 212 -7.71 -6.10 -12.32
CA GLU A 212 -7.83 -4.94 -13.19
C GLU A 212 -7.26 -3.70 -12.52
N ILE A 213 -6.86 -2.73 -13.33
CA ILE A 213 -6.64 -1.36 -12.90
C ILE A 213 -7.75 -0.50 -13.50
N TYR A 214 -8.48 0.19 -12.63
CA TYR A 214 -9.44 1.21 -13.02
C TYR A 214 -8.75 2.56 -12.94
N VAL A 215 -8.91 3.36 -13.99
CA VAL A 215 -8.38 4.72 -14.09
C VAL A 215 -9.56 5.68 -14.06
N TYR A 216 -9.58 6.55 -13.05
CA TYR A 216 -10.60 7.58 -12.89
C TYR A 216 -9.97 8.95 -13.03
N LEU A 217 -10.56 9.80 -13.88
CA LEU A 217 -10.31 11.24 -13.81
C LEU A 217 -11.06 11.78 -12.58
N PHE A 218 -10.34 12.49 -11.74
CA PHE A 218 -10.86 13.13 -10.53
C PHE A 218 -11.02 14.63 -10.75
N GLU A 219 -12.24 15.11 -10.56
CA GLU A 219 -12.65 16.50 -10.72
C GLU A 219 -13.51 16.95 -9.53
N LYS A 220 -13.67 18.27 -9.41
CA LYS A 220 -14.60 18.89 -8.46
C LYS A 220 -15.57 19.81 -9.20
N GLU A 221 -16.86 19.56 -9.04
CA GLU A 221 -17.93 20.46 -9.50
C GLU A 221 -18.73 20.93 -8.29
N ASP A 222 -18.84 22.25 -8.08
CA ASP A 222 -19.48 22.84 -6.89
C ASP A 222 -18.98 22.24 -5.55
N ASN A 223 -17.65 22.05 -5.45
CA ASN A 223 -16.95 21.38 -4.33
C ASN A 223 -17.31 19.89 -4.11
N LYS A 224 -18.08 19.27 -4.99
CA LYS A 224 -18.40 17.84 -4.92
C LYS A 224 -17.43 17.03 -5.78
N PRO A 225 -16.92 15.90 -5.27
CA PRO A 225 -16.08 15.02 -6.07
C PRO A 225 -16.82 14.35 -7.21
N ILE A 226 -16.20 14.36 -8.38
CA ILE A 226 -16.61 13.58 -9.54
C ILE A 226 -15.45 12.66 -9.93
N PHE A 227 -15.75 11.36 -10.04
CA PHE A 227 -14.80 10.35 -10.49
C PHE A 227 -15.30 9.72 -11.79
N THR A 228 -14.77 10.18 -12.91
CA THR A 228 -15.14 9.69 -14.24
C THR A 228 -14.25 8.51 -14.62
N ARG A 229 -14.82 7.31 -14.79
CA ARG A 229 -14.05 6.13 -15.23
C ARG A 229 -13.61 6.30 -16.68
N ILE A 230 -12.30 6.42 -16.92
CA ILE A 230 -11.72 6.62 -18.26
C ILE A 230 -11.19 5.32 -18.85
N GLN A 231 -10.66 4.42 -18.03
CA GLN A 231 -10.08 3.16 -18.49
C GLN A 231 -10.29 2.05 -17.47
N VAL A 232 -10.44 0.83 -17.97
CA VAL A 232 -10.26 -0.42 -17.22
C VAL A 232 -9.30 -1.28 -18.02
N ILE A 233 -8.25 -1.81 -17.38
CA ILE A 233 -7.23 -2.62 -18.05
C ILE A 233 -6.82 -3.79 -17.17
N SER A 234 -6.74 -4.99 -17.75
CA SER A 234 -6.29 -6.20 -17.04
C SER A 234 -4.82 -6.11 -16.67
N THR A 235 -4.45 -6.59 -15.48
CA THR A 235 -3.07 -6.80 -15.05
C THR A 235 -2.52 -8.17 -15.45
N LEU A 236 -3.34 -9.10 -15.94
CA LEU A 236 -2.91 -10.43 -16.37
C LEU A 236 -2.57 -10.50 -17.85
N SER A 237 -1.67 -11.40 -18.23
CA SER A 237 -1.50 -11.83 -19.62
C SER A 237 -2.79 -12.43 -20.18
N ASP A 238 -3.07 -12.18 -21.46
CA ASP A 238 -4.26 -12.68 -22.17
C ASP A 238 -4.36 -14.22 -22.19
N TRP A 239 -3.24 -14.92 -21.92
CA TRP A 239 -3.14 -16.37 -21.94
C TRP A 239 -3.22 -17.01 -20.54
N PHE A 240 -3.32 -16.21 -19.49
CA PHE A 240 -3.41 -16.72 -18.13
C PHE A 240 -4.80 -17.29 -17.86
N GLY A 241 -4.89 -18.58 -17.52
CA GLY A 241 -6.14 -19.28 -17.24
C GLY A 241 -6.33 -19.71 -15.77
N GLY A 242 -5.45 -19.27 -14.87
CA GLY A 242 -5.48 -19.66 -13.45
C GLY A 242 -6.27 -18.70 -12.57
N VAL A 243 -6.23 -18.94 -11.27
CA VAL A 243 -6.75 -18.00 -10.26
C VAL A 243 -5.63 -17.01 -9.92
N SER A 244 -5.96 -15.72 -9.94
CA SER A 244 -5.05 -14.67 -9.50
C SER A 244 -5.79 -13.63 -8.68
N TYR A 245 -5.02 -12.84 -7.93
CA TYR A 245 -5.52 -11.71 -7.16
C TYR A 245 -4.58 -10.51 -7.25
N GLY A 246 -5.08 -9.36 -7.70
CA GLY A 246 -4.31 -8.11 -7.68
C GLY A 246 -3.90 -7.74 -6.25
N SER A 247 -2.70 -7.20 -6.06
CA SER A 247 -2.19 -6.84 -4.73
C SER A 247 -1.83 -5.36 -4.60
N SER A 248 -0.66 -4.95 -5.06
CA SER A 248 -0.15 -3.59 -4.85
C SER A 248 0.19 -2.89 -6.16
N LEU A 249 0.26 -1.56 -6.07
CA LEU A 249 0.68 -0.64 -7.13
C LEU A 249 1.93 0.13 -6.70
N ALA A 250 2.83 0.35 -7.65
CA ALA A 250 3.91 1.34 -7.53
C ALA A 250 3.92 2.22 -8.79
N ILE A 251 4.23 3.51 -8.63
CA ILE A 251 4.30 4.49 -9.71
C ILE A 251 5.69 5.13 -9.65
N SER A 252 6.37 5.27 -10.78
CA SER A 252 7.65 5.99 -10.85
C SER A 252 7.45 7.46 -10.49
N LYS A 253 8.45 8.08 -9.89
CA LYS A 253 8.40 9.48 -9.44
C LYS A 253 8.17 10.47 -10.58
N ASP A 254 8.69 10.14 -11.75
CA ASP A 254 8.48 10.90 -12.99
C ASP A 254 7.10 10.68 -13.62
N GLY A 255 6.28 9.78 -13.05
CA GLY A 255 4.94 9.47 -13.52
C GLY A 255 4.90 8.81 -14.90
N ARG A 256 5.97 8.18 -15.37
CA ARG A 256 6.00 7.50 -16.69
C ARG A 256 5.61 6.03 -16.62
N PHE A 257 5.76 5.38 -15.47
CA PHE A 257 5.55 3.93 -15.36
C PHE A 257 4.69 3.57 -14.15
N LEU A 258 3.85 2.56 -14.32
CA LEU A 258 3.08 1.93 -13.25
C LEU A 258 3.36 0.43 -13.23
N TYR A 259 3.52 -0.10 -12.02
CA TYR A 259 3.76 -1.51 -11.75
C TYR A 259 2.61 -2.06 -10.93
N ALA A 260 2.12 -3.25 -11.27
CA ALA A 260 1.05 -3.92 -10.56
C ALA A 260 1.42 -5.38 -10.27
N ALA A 261 1.25 -5.81 -9.03
CA ALA A 261 1.55 -7.18 -8.61
C ALA A 261 0.31 -8.08 -8.64
N ASN A 262 0.49 -9.32 -9.09
CA ASN A 262 -0.55 -10.34 -9.20
C ASN A 262 -0.16 -11.58 -8.39
N ARG A 263 -0.91 -11.88 -7.33
CA ARG A 263 -0.75 -13.12 -6.54
C ARG A 263 -1.40 -14.29 -7.27
N GLY A 264 -0.80 -15.48 -7.22
CA GLY A 264 -1.33 -16.68 -7.88
C GLY A 264 -0.90 -16.81 -9.33
N ALA A 265 -0.94 -15.72 -10.12
CA ALA A 265 -0.19 -15.63 -11.37
C ALA A 265 1.32 -15.47 -11.11
N ASP A 266 1.66 -14.88 -9.96
CA ASP A 266 3.03 -14.64 -9.48
C ASP A 266 3.85 -13.82 -10.49
N THR A 267 3.23 -12.72 -10.93
CA THR A 267 3.80 -11.79 -11.89
C THR A 267 3.71 -10.33 -11.44
N ILE A 268 4.55 -9.51 -12.07
CA ILE A 268 4.47 -8.06 -12.09
C ILE A 268 4.09 -7.63 -13.52
N ALA A 269 3.00 -6.88 -13.63
CA ALA A 269 2.62 -6.20 -14.86
C ALA A 269 3.20 -4.78 -14.86
N VAL A 270 3.82 -4.38 -15.98
CA VAL A 270 4.41 -3.06 -16.18
C VAL A 270 3.63 -2.31 -17.25
N PHE A 271 3.30 -1.06 -16.96
CA PHE A 271 2.53 -0.18 -17.84
C PHE A 271 3.31 1.10 -18.12
N ASP A 272 3.28 1.56 -19.38
CA ASP A 272 3.50 2.98 -19.69
C ASP A 272 2.30 3.78 -19.20
N ILE A 273 2.56 4.96 -18.64
CA ILE A 273 1.58 6.01 -18.42
C ILE A 273 1.79 7.05 -19.53
N ASN A 274 0.80 7.22 -20.39
CA ASN A 274 0.88 8.22 -21.45
C ASN A 274 0.69 9.65 -20.88
N PRO A 275 0.96 10.72 -21.66
CA PRO A 275 0.81 12.10 -21.17
C PRO A 275 -0.61 12.48 -20.70
N GLY A 276 -1.63 11.70 -21.06
CA GLY A 276 -3.00 11.86 -20.59
C GLY A 276 -3.35 10.97 -19.39
N GLY A 277 -2.38 10.32 -18.75
CA GLY A 277 -2.59 9.48 -17.57
C GLY A 277 -3.15 8.09 -17.86
N LEU A 278 -3.25 7.65 -19.12
CA LEU A 278 -3.78 6.33 -19.47
C LEU A 278 -2.68 5.29 -19.55
N LEU A 279 -3.04 4.06 -19.21
CA LEU A 279 -2.13 2.94 -19.07
C LEU A 279 -2.03 2.13 -20.37
N SER A 280 -0.83 1.70 -20.72
CA SER A 280 -0.58 0.72 -21.80
C SER A 280 0.38 -0.36 -21.31
N LYS A 281 -0.07 -1.62 -21.28
CA LYS A 281 0.75 -2.73 -20.78
C LYS A 281 1.94 -2.97 -21.70
N LYS A 282 3.14 -3.07 -21.12
CA LYS A 282 4.40 -3.32 -21.85
C LYS A 282 5.04 -4.66 -21.53
N GLN A 283 4.78 -5.19 -20.35
CA GLN A 283 5.45 -6.36 -19.82
C GLN A 283 4.53 -7.04 -18.81
N ASP A 284 4.58 -8.37 -18.81
CA ASP A 284 4.11 -9.22 -17.73
C ASP A 284 5.26 -10.19 -17.47
N ILE A 285 5.84 -10.14 -16.26
CA ILE A 285 7.05 -10.87 -15.92
C ILE A 285 6.90 -11.54 -14.56
N SER A 286 7.43 -12.76 -14.43
CA SER A 286 7.47 -13.47 -13.14
C SER A 286 8.06 -12.58 -12.04
N CYS A 287 7.44 -12.58 -10.86
CA CYS A 287 7.96 -11.93 -9.66
C CYS A 287 9.14 -12.69 -9.03
N LYS A 288 9.53 -13.83 -9.63
CA LYS A 288 10.61 -14.73 -9.19
C LYS A 288 10.44 -15.29 -7.79
N GLY A 289 9.21 -15.35 -7.31
CA GLY A 289 8.79 -16.00 -6.09
C GLY A 289 7.32 -16.37 -6.20
N GLU A 290 6.65 -16.44 -5.06
CA GLU A 290 5.22 -16.77 -4.98
C GLU A 290 4.48 -15.74 -4.13
N TYR A 291 3.29 -15.36 -4.59
CA TYR A 291 2.39 -14.41 -3.93
C TYR A 291 3.07 -13.05 -3.64
N PRO A 292 3.38 -12.24 -4.67
CA PRO A 292 3.89 -10.87 -4.49
C PRO A 292 2.83 -10.01 -3.78
N ARG A 293 2.98 -9.82 -2.48
CA ARG A 293 2.01 -9.15 -1.60
C ARG A 293 2.13 -7.64 -1.65
N HIS A 294 3.35 -7.13 -1.81
CA HIS A 294 3.65 -5.72 -1.95
C HIS A 294 4.84 -5.48 -2.87
N ILE A 295 4.86 -4.31 -3.51
CA ILE A 295 5.97 -3.84 -4.34
C ILE A 295 6.26 -2.38 -4.02
N ALA A 296 7.51 -1.98 -4.14
CA ALA A 296 7.94 -0.58 -4.02
C ALA A 296 9.13 -0.31 -4.94
N LEU A 297 9.21 0.90 -5.48
CA LEU A 297 10.39 1.37 -6.21
C LEU A 297 11.42 1.93 -5.23
N SER A 298 12.69 1.81 -5.57
CA SER A 298 13.76 2.55 -4.91
C SER A 298 13.60 4.06 -5.11
N GLY A 299 14.25 4.86 -4.28
CA GLY A 299 14.17 6.32 -4.31
C GLY A 299 14.70 6.96 -5.60
N ASP A 300 15.44 6.22 -6.41
CA ASP A 300 15.90 6.61 -7.74
C ASP A 300 15.15 5.91 -8.89
N ASP A 301 14.10 5.15 -8.60
CA ASP A 301 13.31 4.35 -9.54
C ASP A 301 14.10 3.30 -10.35
N ARG A 302 15.34 3.00 -9.96
CA ARG A 302 16.22 2.04 -10.66
C ARG A 302 16.07 0.60 -10.20
N CYS A 303 15.33 0.37 -9.12
CA CYS A 303 15.07 -0.95 -8.56
C CYS A 303 13.60 -1.09 -8.17
N LEU A 304 12.98 -2.22 -8.53
CA LEU A 304 11.69 -2.62 -7.99
C LEU A 304 11.90 -3.74 -6.95
N MET A 305 11.47 -3.48 -5.73
CA MET A 305 11.47 -4.45 -4.63
C MET A 305 10.13 -5.18 -4.57
N ILE A 306 10.17 -6.50 -4.39
CA ILE A 306 8.98 -7.35 -4.39
C ILE A 306 8.96 -8.23 -3.15
N ALA A 307 7.93 -8.08 -2.33
CA ALA A 307 7.67 -8.92 -1.17
C ALA A 307 6.88 -10.18 -1.57
N ASN A 308 7.58 -11.29 -1.82
CA ASN A 308 6.98 -12.57 -2.23
C ASN A 308 6.63 -13.42 -1.00
N GLN A 309 5.41 -13.26 -0.51
CA GLN A 309 4.93 -13.79 0.77
C GLN A 309 5.13 -15.29 0.91
N LYS A 310 4.62 -16.09 -0.03
CA LYS A 310 4.59 -17.56 0.12
C LYS A 310 5.93 -18.24 -0.12
N SER A 311 6.82 -17.56 -0.84
CA SER A 311 8.18 -18.05 -1.08
C SER A 311 9.23 -17.55 -0.09
N ASN A 312 8.81 -16.82 0.96
CA ASN A 312 9.69 -16.31 2.02
C ASN A 312 10.91 -15.51 1.51
N GLN A 313 10.70 -14.60 0.56
CA GLN A 313 11.80 -13.79 0.03
C GLN A 313 11.36 -12.40 -0.45
N ILE A 314 12.30 -11.46 -0.38
CA ILE A 314 12.26 -10.21 -1.13
C ILE A 314 13.12 -10.38 -2.39
N VAL A 315 12.59 -9.95 -3.53
CA VAL A 315 13.34 -9.92 -4.80
C VAL A 315 13.53 -8.48 -5.24
N LEU A 316 14.76 -8.11 -5.58
CA LEU A 316 15.12 -6.81 -6.14
C LEU A 316 15.37 -6.97 -7.63
N TYR A 317 14.63 -6.22 -8.44
CA TYR A 317 14.73 -6.20 -9.89
C TYR A 317 15.34 -4.89 -10.38
N ALA A 318 16.25 -4.96 -11.35
CA ALA A 318 16.69 -3.77 -12.08
C ALA A 318 15.57 -3.22 -12.95
N VAL A 319 15.43 -1.90 -12.96
CA VAL A 319 14.46 -1.16 -13.79
C VAL A 319 15.23 -0.42 -14.88
N ASP A 320 14.83 -0.65 -16.13
CA ASP A 320 15.32 0.14 -17.26
C ASP A 320 14.73 1.56 -17.22
N GLU A 321 15.56 2.56 -16.97
CA GLU A 321 15.13 3.97 -16.78
C GLU A 321 14.37 4.55 -17.99
N MET A 322 14.67 4.07 -19.20
CA MET A 322 14.05 4.59 -20.42
C MET A 322 12.71 3.95 -20.72
N THR A 323 12.56 2.66 -20.39
CA THR A 323 11.40 1.85 -20.80
C THR A 323 10.50 1.40 -19.65
N GLY A 324 10.97 1.53 -18.41
CA GLY A 324 10.31 1.06 -17.18
C GLY A 324 10.29 -0.47 -17.04
N LYS A 325 10.88 -1.22 -17.99
CA LYS A 325 10.84 -2.68 -17.95
C LYS A 325 11.74 -3.22 -16.85
N LEU A 326 11.27 -4.28 -16.19
CA LEU A 326 12.09 -5.05 -15.27
C LEU A 326 13.04 -5.96 -16.07
N GLN A 327 14.32 -5.94 -15.71
CA GLN A 327 15.40 -6.66 -16.39
C GLN A 327 15.87 -7.87 -15.56
N GLU A 328 17.10 -7.87 -15.09
CA GLU A 328 17.67 -8.90 -14.23
C GLU A 328 17.27 -8.74 -12.76
N VAL A 329 17.32 -9.87 -12.04
CA VAL A 329 17.27 -9.86 -10.58
C VAL A 329 18.63 -9.42 -10.06
N ILE A 330 18.65 -8.31 -9.33
CA ILE A 330 19.83 -7.77 -8.66
C ILE A 330 20.19 -8.65 -7.46
N GLN A 331 19.19 -8.97 -6.63
CA GLN A 331 19.39 -9.73 -5.40
C GLN A 331 18.11 -10.42 -4.92
N ARG A 332 18.29 -11.44 -4.08
CA ARG A 332 17.23 -12.09 -3.30
C ARG A 332 17.59 -12.04 -1.82
N LEU A 333 16.60 -11.77 -0.97
CA LEU A 333 16.76 -11.71 0.48
C LEU A 333 15.77 -12.67 1.12
N ASP A 334 16.26 -13.55 1.99
CA ASP A 334 15.38 -14.44 2.76
C ASP A 334 14.67 -13.64 3.86
N PHE A 335 13.34 -13.73 3.88
CA PHE A 335 12.49 -13.08 4.87
C PHE A 335 11.22 -13.92 5.03
N ASN A 336 10.81 -14.28 6.25
CA ASN A 336 9.63 -15.13 6.41
C ASN A 336 8.33 -14.33 6.18
N ASN A 337 7.46 -14.86 5.31
CA ASN A 337 6.14 -14.31 4.96
C ASN A 337 6.13 -12.77 4.75
N PRO A 338 6.99 -12.21 3.89
CA PRO A 338 7.06 -10.77 3.70
C PRO A 338 5.76 -10.27 3.09
N SER A 339 5.27 -9.14 3.60
CA SER A 339 4.01 -8.55 3.17
C SER A 339 4.13 -7.08 2.82
N TYR A 340 5.22 -6.42 3.21
CA TYR A 340 5.47 -5.01 2.94
C TYR A 340 6.97 -4.76 2.72
N VAL A 341 7.27 -3.79 1.84
CA VAL A 341 8.63 -3.30 1.58
C VAL A 341 8.57 -1.86 1.10
N GLU A 342 9.50 -1.03 1.54
CA GLU A 342 9.71 0.35 1.07
C GLU A 342 11.18 0.80 1.24
N GLU A 343 11.59 1.85 0.53
CA GLU A 343 12.84 2.61 0.81
C GLU A 343 12.50 3.85 1.65
N ILE A 344 13.35 4.17 2.64
CA ILE A 344 13.11 5.24 3.65
C ILE A 344 14.14 6.37 3.66
#